data_AF-A0A661SCD8-F1
#
_entry.id   AF-A0A661SCD8-F1
#
_cell.length_a   1.000
_cell.length_b   1.000
_cell.length_c   1.000
_cell.angle_alpha   90.00
_cell.angle_beta   90.00
_cell.angle_gamma   90.00
#
_symmetry.space_group_name_H-M   'P 1'
#
loop_
_entity.id
_entity.type
_entity.pdbx_description
1 polymer ?
#
loop_
_entity_poly.entity_id
_entity_poly.type
_entity_poly.pdbx_seq_one_letter_code
_entity_poly.pdbx_strand_id
1 'polypeptide(L)'
;MPLIKEMFDFTPVSSWVENFNESTHDETSRARIFENFVMLPEVEESARIILDRIHRQQGRGFFITGLYGSGKTIFMAWLSAILTEPTLRKQFLDTKPEWGLDTLASRKYLTINFTAIEVPDETLEEAFWHSVTDHLRHLNPPVTATLSNTDAYLDTFYKHTASGTKSDVENWLRDNQDLTLDKLLQYDKEYQKSQIEKAVAALNIQLVQDRTTVTEKVKKLVEIARSRGYEGVLVFIDELYLHLIQSDDHFNRGTAFLGQLAEAGLAGDQPFWVFGAVQEEIQAIARQAGRNYDTELMGKLSGQSGRFQSINIPVTQFHRIYNHRLFRENSKCVHKLADLFRNEIQPHYRGTFAEFFRRYFRDREPVTDEATHFADVYPMHPFALY
;
A
#
# COMPACT_ATOMS: atom_id res chain seq x y z
N MET A 1 38.40 -9.26 -21.50
CA MET A 1 37.60 -8.52 -20.50
C MET A 1 37.86 -9.09 -19.11
N PRO A 2 37.96 -8.26 -18.06
CA PRO A 2 37.99 -8.75 -16.67
C PRO A 2 36.68 -9.50 -16.37
N LEU A 3 36.71 -10.48 -15.46
CA LEU A 3 35.48 -11.20 -15.10
C LEU A 3 34.56 -10.27 -14.29
N ILE A 4 33.23 -10.35 -14.48
CA ILE A 4 32.26 -9.48 -13.77
C ILE A 4 32.46 -9.55 -12.24
N LYS A 5 32.80 -10.72 -11.70
CA LYS A 5 33.13 -10.93 -10.27
C LYS A 5 34.40 -10.22 -9.77
N GLU A 6 35.28 -9.82 -10.68
CA GLU A 6 36.51 -9.08 -10.37
C GLU A 6 36.28 -7.56 -10.44
N MET A 7 35.14 -7.14 -11.00
CA MET A 7 34.79 -5.75 -11.27
C MET A 7 33.74 -5.22 -10.29
N PHE A 8 32.88 -6.11 -9.78
CA PHE A 8 31.79 -5.76 -8.90
C PHE A 8 31.74 -6.64 -7.66
N ASP A 9 31.48 -5.99 -6.51
CA ASP A 9 31.07 -6.70 -5.30
C ASP A 9 29.58 -7.02 -5.42
N PHE A 10 29.28 -8.31 -5.57
CA PHE A 10 27.92 -8.81 -5.59
C PHE A 10 27.38 -8.94 -4.17
N THR A 11 26.37 -8.14 -3.85
CA THR A 11 25.56 -8.39 -2.65
C THR A 11 24.31 -9.14 -3.10
N PRO A 12 24.04 -10.37 -2.62
CA PRO A 12 22.77 -11.03 -2.89
C PRO A 12 21.62 -10.14 -2.40
N VAL A 13 20.81 -9.65 -3.33
CA VAL A 13 19.57 -8.95 -2.98
C VAL A 13 18.48 -10.02 -2.94
N SER A 14 18.18 -10.54 -1.74
CA SER A 14 16.87 -11.16 -1.57
C SER A 14 15.81 -10.07 -1.70
N SER A 15 14.69 -10.40 -2.33
CA SER A 15 13.49 -9.57 -2.27
C SER A 15 13.11 -9.39 -0.81
N TRP A 16 13.46 -8.25 -0.20
CA TRP A 16 13.23 -8.04 1.24
C TRP A 16 11.78 -7.76 1.59
N VAL A 17 10.91 -7.63 0.58
CA VAL A 17 9.47 -7.49 0.73
C VAL A 17 8.82 -8.59 -0.11
N GLU A 18 8.71 -9.79 0.46
CA GLU A 18 7.97 -10.92 -0.12
C GLU A 18 6.49 -10.84 0.26
N ASN A 19 6.23 -10.51 1.53
CA ASN A 19 4.90 -10.21 2.04
C ASN A 19 4.91 -8.83 2.71
N PHE A 20 4.13 -7.89 2.18
CA PHE A 20 4.06 -6.51 2.67
C PHE A 20 3.76 -6.42 4.17
N ASN A 21 2.83 -7.24 4.66
CA ASN A 21 2.43 -7.26 6.07
C ASN A 21 3.55 -7.78 6.98
N GLU A 22 4.18 -8.89 6.62
CA GLU A 22 5.27 -9.49 7.40
C GLU A 22 6.49 -8.58 7.42
N SER A 23 6.84 -8.02 6.26
CA SER A 23 8.05 -7.21 6.09
C SER A 23 7.97 -5.85 6.80
N THR A 24 6.78 -5.44 7.23
CA THR A 24 6.55 -4.16 7.92
C THR A 24 6.13 -4.36 9.38
N HIS A 25 6.10 -5.61 9.87
CA HIS A 25 5.54 -5.94 11.18
C HIS A 25 6.43 -5.51 12.36
N ASP A 26 7.74 -5.71 12.27
CA ASP A 26 8.69 -5.42 13.34
C ASP A 26 9.65 -4.26 13.03
N GLU A 27 10.26 -3.72 14.08
CA GLU A 27 11.15 -2.55 14.00
C GLU A 27 12.41 -2.85 13.17
N THR A 28 12.96 -4.07 13.25
CA THR A 28 14.18 -4.43 12.52
C THR A 28 13.93 -4.53 11.02
N SER A 29 12.78 -5.08 10.62
CA SER A 29 12.38 -5.12 9.22
C SER A 29 12.10 -3.73 8.65
N ARG A 30 11.43 -2.85 9.43
CA ARG A 30 11.22 -1.44 9.05
C ARG A 30 12.53 -0.67 8.89
N ALA A 31 13.47 -0.80 9.82
CA ALA A 31 14.79 -0.20 9.72
C ALA A 31 15.55 -0.69 8.47
N ARG A 32 15.49 -1.99 8.20
CA ARG A 32 16.09 -2.57 7.00
C ARG A 32 15.49 -2.01 5.71
N ILE A 33 14.17 -1.89 5.62
CA ILE A 33 13.50 -1.28 4.46
C ILE A 33 14.00 0.14 4.28
N PHE A 34 14.06 0.91 5.36
CA PHE A 34 14.55 2.29 5.35
C PHE A 34 15.97 2.42 4.83
N GLU A 35 16.92 1.65 5.38
CA GLU A 35 18.34 1.72 5.01
C GLU A 35 18.62 1.30 3.57
N ASN A 36 17.85 0.34 3.05
CA ASN A 36 18.08 -0.20 1.71
C ASN A 36 17.25 0.49 0.64
N PHE A 37 16.33 1.39 1.00
CA PHE A 37 15.49 2.12 0.05
C PHE A 37 16.32 3.14 -0.75
N VAL A 38 16.28 3.05 -2.08
CA VAL A 38 16.98 3.98 -2.97
C VAL A 38 16.00 5.07 -3.36
N MET A 39 16.20 6.27 -2.80
CA MET A 39 15.37 7.44 -3.07
C MET A 39 15.79 8.08 -4.41
N LEU A 40 14.94 7.94 -5.43
CA LEU A 40 15.14 8.59 -6.73
C LEU A 40 14.41 9.94 -6.78
N PRO A 41 14.87 10.93 -7.57
CA PRO A 41 14.27 12.27 -7.61
C PRO A 41 12.74 12.29 -7.85
N GLU A 42 12.24 11.40 -8.71
CA GLU A 42 10.81 11.31 -9.03
C GLU A 42 9.99 10.75 -7.85
N VAL A 43 10.57 9.79 -7.12
CA VAL A 43 9.98 9.18 -5.93
C VAL A 43 10.07 10.15 -4.74
N GLU A 44 11.13 10.94 -4.68
CA GLU A 44 11.35 11.96 -3.67
C GLU A 44 10.26 13.04 -3.72
N GLU A 45 9.96 13.57 -4.91
CA GLU A 45 8.88 14.54 -5.09
C GLU A 45 7.51 13.95 -4.69
N SER A 46 7.30 12.68 -5.01
CA SER A 46 6.11 11.94 -4.60
C SER A 46 6.01 11.82 -3.08
N ALA A 47 7.10 11.46 -2.40
CA ALA A 47 7.17 11.42 -0.95
C ALA A 47 6.90 12.78 -0.32
N ARG A 48 7.49 13.86 -0.87
CA ARG A 48 7.28 15.24 -0.40
C ARG A 48 5.80 15.63 -0.42
N ILE A 49 5.10 15.34 -1.52
CA ILE A 49 3.66 15.63 -1.67
C ILE A 49 2.85 14.88 -0.61
N ILE A 50 3.13 13.60 -0.40
CA ILE A 50 2.42 12.78 0.60
C ILE A 50 2.67 13.33 2.01
N LEU A 51 3.92 13.57 2.37
CA LEU A 51 4.30 14.02 3.71
C LEU A 51 3.77 15.43 4.01
N ASP A 52 3.74 16.35 3.03
CA ASP A 52 3.10 17.66 3.18
C ASP A 52 1.60 17.54 3.50
N ARG A 53 0.88 16.63 2.83
CA ARG A 53 -0.55 16.40 3.10
C ARG A 53 -0.80 15.83 4.49
N ILE A 54 0.04 14.88 4.92
CA ILE A 54 -0.01 14.32 6.27
C ILE A 54 0.32 15.39 7.31
N HIS A 55 1.35 16.21 7.05
CA HIS A 55 1.75 17.30 7.92
C HIS A 55 0.62 18.33 8.14
N ARG A 56 -0.13 18.64 7.07
CA ARG A 56 -1.32 19.51 7.13
C ARG A 56 -2.57 18.85 7.74
N GLN A 57 -2.49 17.58 8.16
CA GLN A 57 -3.61 16.80 8.67
C GLN A 57 -4.80 16.70 7.70
N GLN A 58 -4.54 16.78 6.39
CA GLN A 58 -5.57 16.70 5.36
C GLN A 58 -5.76 15.25 4.90
N GLY A 59 -6.74 14.56 5.48
CA GLY A 59 -7.08 13.18 5.12
C GLY A 59 -7.38 13.01 3.63
N ARG A 60 -6.92 11.91 3.02
CA ARG A 60 -7.10 11.62 1.58
C ARG A 60 -6.70 10.19 1.20
N GLY A 61 -7.26 9.71 0.08
CA GLY A 61 -6.75 8.53 -0.62
C GLY A 61 -5.61 8.84 -1.61
N PHE A 62 -4.64 7.93 -1.72
CA PHE A 62 -3.58 7.95 -2.71
C PHE A 62 -3.53 6.62 -3.44
N PHE A 63 -3.43 6.67 -4.76
CA PHE A 63 -3.07 5.50 -5.54
C PHE A 63 -1.62 5.59 -5.96
N ILE A 64 -0.87 4.53 -5.71
CA ILE A 64 0.52 4.38 -6.11
C ILE A 64 0.51 3.52 -7.38
N THR A 65 0.77 4.15 -8.52
CA THR A 65 0.71 3.53 -9.85
C THR A 65 2.09 3.21 -10.40
N GLY A 66 2.13 2.36 -11.42
CA GLY A 66 3.34 2.01 -12.14
C GLY A 66 3.28 0.60 -12.69
N LEU A 67 4.19 0.28 -13.61
CA LEU A 67 4.31 -1.05 -14.23
C LEU A 67 4.69 -2.12 -13.19
N TYR A 68 4.52 -3.39 -13.56
CA TYR A 68 5.00 -4.50 -12.73
C TYR A 68 6.51 -4.35 -12.44
N GLY A 69 6.91 -4.60 -11.18
CA GLY A 69 8.30 -4.47 -10.77
C GLY A 69 8.82 -3.02 -10.62
N SER A 70 7.98 -1.98 -10.78
CA SER A 70 8.40 -0.57 -10.62
C SER A 70 8.77 -0.17 -9.19
N GLY A 71 8.55 -1.03 -8.20
CA GLY A 71 8.88 -0.76 -6.80
C GLY A 71 7.74 -0.16 -5.96
N LYS A 72 6.48 -0.20 -6.42
CA LYS A 72 5.30 0.30 -5.67
C LYS A 72 5.23 -0.22 -4.23
N THR A 73 5.24 -1.54 -4.06
CA THR A 73 5.21 -2.20 -2.74
C THR A 73 6.40 -1.78 -1.87
N ILE A 74 7.59 -1.66 -2.46
CA ILE A 74 8.79 -1.24 -1.74
C ILE A 74 8.68 0.23 -1.30
N PHE A 75 8.15 1.11 -2.15
CA PHE A 75 7.90 2.51 -1.81
C PHE A 75 6.83 2.64 -0.71
N MET A 76 5.74 1.87 -0.80
CA MET A 76 4.73 1.79 0.26
C MET A 76 5.31 1.28 1.57
N ALA A 77 6.19 0.28 1.51
CA ALA A 77 6.81 -0.29 2.71
C ALA A 77 7.77 0.72 3.36
N TRP A 78 8.53 1.46 2.55
CA TRP A 78 9.36 2.57 3.02
C TRP A 78 8.52 3.68 3.67
N LEU A 79 7.43 4.08 3.01
CA LEU A 79 6.53 5.11 3.50
C LEU A 79 5.88 4.67 4.82
N SER A 80 5.41 3.43 4.90
CA SER A 80 4.89 2.81 6.12
C SER A 80 5.95 2.85 7.23
N ALA A 81 7.18 2.40 6.96
CA ALA A 81 8.27 2.39 7.93
C ALA A 81 8.56 3.76 8.53
N ILE A 82 8.70 4.82 7.72
CA ILE A 82 8.95 6.18 8.23
C ILE A 82 7.73 6.78 8.93
N LEU A 83 6.52 6.33 8.64
CA LEU A 83 5.31 6.84 9.32
C LEU A 83 5.04 6.10 10.63
N THR A 84 5.42 4.82 10.72
CA THR A 84 5.39 4.04 11.96
C THR A 84 6.48 4.50 12.92
N GLU A 85 7.73 4.68 12.46
CA GLU A 85 8.90 4.91 13.32
C GLU A 85 9.35 6.38 13.34
N PRO A 86 9.17 7.10 14.46
CA PRO A 86 9.59 8.51 14.57
C PRO A 86 11.10 8.72 14.37
N THR A 87 11.93 7.75 14.77
CA THR A 87 13.39 7.79 14.62
C THR A 87 13.80 7.79 13.15
N LEU A 88 13.25 6.85 12.36
CA LEU A 88 13.52 6.75 10.92
C LEU A 88 13.00 7.99 10.19
N ARG A 89 11.81 8.48 10.57
CA ARG A 89 11.26 9.71 9.99
C ARG A 89 12.14 10.91 10.23
N LYS A 90 12.61 11.08 11.47
CA LYS A 90 13.50 12.18 11.82
C LYS A 90 14.80 12.08 11.02
N GLN A 91 15.43 10.91 10.98
CA GLN A 91 16.65 10.69 10.21
C GLN A 91 16.47 11.06 8.73
N PHE A 92 15.32 10.73 8.13
CA PHE A 92 15.02 11.14 6.77
C PHE A 92 14.83 12.65 6.61
N LEU A 93 13.99 13.26 7.45
CA LEU A 93 13.67 14.69 7.36
C LEU A 93 14.88 15.59 7.67
N ASP A 94 15.80 15.14 8.52
CA ASP A 94 17.07 15.84 8.80
C ASP A 94 17.94 15.98 7.52
N THR A 95 17.76 15.10 6.52
CA THR A 95 18.42 15.22 5.20
C THR A 95 17.71 16.17 4.23
N LYS A 96 16.49 16.63 4.57
CA LYS A 96 15.59 17.44 3.73
C LYS A 96 15.01 18.66 4.48
N PRO A 97 15.84 19.50 5.12
CA PRO A 97 15.35 20.66 5.89
C PRO A 97 14.54 21.65 5.04
N GLU A 98 14.79 21.70 3.73
CA GLU A 98 14.08 22.58 2.79
C GLU A 98 12.60 22.23 2.61
N TRP A 99 12.15 21.07 3.09
CA TRP A 99 10.73 20.69 3.05
C TRP A 99 9.91 21.37 4.15
N GLY A 100 10.55 21.87 5.22
CA GLY A 100 9.87 22.54 6.32
C GLY A 100 8.92 21.63 7.11
N LEU A 101 9.20 20.32 7.17
CA LEU A 101 8.36 19.32 7.81
C LEU A 101 8.85 18.89 9.20
N ASP A 102 9.69 19.69 9.86
CA ASP A 102 10.36 19.31 11.13
C ASP A 102 9.38 18.86 12.22
N THR A 103 8.22 19.51 12.31
CA THR A 103 7.19 19.17 13.29
C THR A 103 6.54 17.80 13.06
N LEU A 104 6.66 17.23 11.84
CA LEU A 104 6.20 15.89 11.51
C LEU A 104 7.08 14.82 12.17
N ALA A 105 8.35 15.13 12.47
CA ALA A 105 9.31 14.16 12.99
C ALA A 105 8.83 13.50 14.29
N SER A 106 8.22 14.24 15.22
CA SER A 106 7.77 13.71 16.52
C SER A 106 6.36 13.10 16.53
N ARG A 107 5.57 13.27 15.47
CA ARG A 107 4.16 12.86 15.45
C ARG A 107 4.02 11.34 15.48
N LYS A 108 3.01 10.80 16.15
CA LYS A 108 2.76 9.35 16.15
C LYS A 108 1.57 9.03 15.28
N TYR A 109 1.68 7.98 14.48
CA TYR A 109 0.62 7.54 13.61
C TYR A 109 0.30 6.07 13.82
N LEU A 110 -0.97 5.72 13.75
CA LEU A 110 -1.38 4.32 13.70
C LEU A 110 -1.32 3.86 12.25
N THR A 111 -0.36 3.00 11.93
CA THR A 111 -0.17 2.44 10.59
C THR A 111 -0.78 1.05 10.49
N ILE A 112 -1.68 0.86 9.53
CA ILE A 112 -2.34 -0.40 9.24
C ILE A 112 -1.87 -0.87 7.87
N ASN A 113 -1.13 -1.97 7.85
CA ASN A 113 -0.65 -2.60 6.64
C ASN A 113 -1.57 -3.77 6.32
N PHE A 114 -2.13 -3.78 5.11
CA PHE A 114 -3.08 -4.77 4.64
C PHE A 114 -2.69 -5.23 3.24
N THR A 115 -2.49 -6.53 3.06
CA THR A 115 -2.38 -7.16 1.74
C THR A 115 -3.77 -7.70 1.37
N ALA A 116 -4.32 -7.28 0.23
CA ALA A 116 -5.60 -7.76 -0.25
C ALA A 116 -5.46 -9.18 -0.83
N ILE A 117 -5.36 -10.16 0.07
CA ILE A 117 -5.28 -11.58 -0.28
C ILE A 117 -6.68 -12.07 -0.64
N GLU A 118 -6.77 -12.87 -1.70
CA GLU A 118 -8.02 -13.52 -2.11
C GLU A 118 -8.49 -14.53 -1.05
N VAL A 119 -9.68 -14.28 -0.50
CA VAL A 119 -10.41 -15.22 0.35
C VAL A 119 -11.76 -15.51 -0.33
N PRO A 120 -12.09 -16.79 -0.62
CA PRO A 120 -13.38 -17.15 -1.19
C PRO A 120 -14.53 -16.62 -0.34
N ASP A 121 -15.52 -16.03 -0.99
CA ASP A 121 -16.77 -15.52 -0.39
C ASP A 121 -16.60 -14.34 0.61
N GLU A 122 -15.44 -13.68 0.67
CA GLU A 122 -15.20 -12.49 1.50
C GLU A 122 -15.06 -11.22 0.64
N THR A 123 -15.81 -10.17 0.99
CA THR A 123 -15.69 -8.87 0.34
C THR A 123 -14.43 -8.13 0.81
N LEU A 124 -13.95 -7.17 -0.01
CA LEU A 124 -12.79 -6.34 0.36
C LEU A 124 -13.03 -5.57 1.67
N GLU A 125 -14.28 -5.14 1.89
CA GLU A 125 -14.66 -4.44 3.13
C GLU A 125 -14.51 -5.35 4.35
N GLU A 126 -15.01 -6.58 4.28
CA GLU A 126 -14.95 -7.55 5.38
C GLU A 126 -13.50 -7.91 5.71
N ALA A 127 -12.73 -8.31 4.70
CA ALA A 127 -11.31 -8.67 4.86
C ALA A 127 -10.50 -7.53 5.47
N PHE A 128 -10.75 -6.29 5.01
CA PHE A 128 -10.09 -5.11 5.55
C PHE A 128 -10.44 -4.88 7.02
N TRP A 129 -11.73 -4.86 7.39
CA TRP A 129 -12.14 -4.56 8.77
C TRP A 129 -11.77 -5.69 9.74
N HIS A 130 -11.75 -6.95 9.29
CA HIS A 130 -11.20 -8.05 10.07
C HIS A 130 -9.71 -7.81 10.36
N SER A 131 -8.91 -7.51 9.33
CA SER A 131 -7.49 -7.21 9.49
C SER A 131 -7.23 -6.01 10.42
N VAL A 132 -8.01 -4.94 10.30
CA VAL A 132 -7.93 -3.77 11.21
C VAL A 132 -8.24 -4.20 12.65
N THR A 133 -9.31 -4.96 12.86
CA THR A 133 -9.73 -5.38 14.21
C THR A 133 -8.68 -6.26 14.85
N ASP A 134 -8.11 -7.19 14.09
CA ASP A 134 -7.04 -8.06 14.57
C ASP A 134 -5.76 -7.26 14.85
N HIS A 135 -5.40 -6.29 14.01
CA HIS A 135 -4.28 -5.40 14.28
C HIS A 135 -4.47 -4.63 15.60
N LEU A 136 -5.66 -4.08 15.83
CA LEU A 136 -6.01 -3.35 17.05
C LEU A 136 -5.91 -4.24 18.30
N ARG A 137 -6.30 -5.52 18.21
CA ARG A 137 -6.18 -6.51 19.30
C ARG A 137 -4.72 -6.83 19.66
N HIS A 138 -3.81 -6.76 18.69
CA HIS A 138 -2.39 -7.03 18.91
C HIS A 138 -1.57 -5.80 19.32
N LEU A 139 -2.18 -4.61 19.39
CA LEU A 139 -1.52 -3.44 19.97
C LEU A 139 -1.18 -3.67 21.44
N ASN A 140 -0.18 -2.95 21.96
CA ASN A 140 0.16 -2.94 23.37
C ASN A 140 -0.12 -1.55 23.98
N PRO A 141 -1.15 -1.38 24.83
CA PRO A 141 -2.10 -2.39 25.29
C PRO A 141 -3.17 -2.75 24.25
N PRO A 142 -3.71 -3.99 24.25
CA PRO A 142 -4.74 -4.46 23.31
C PRO A 142 -5.97 -3.58 23.23
N VAL A 143 -6.58 -3.47 22.05
CA VAL A 143 -7.93 -2.91 21.86
C VAL A 143 -8.94 -4.03 21.76
N THR A 144 -10.02 -3.90 22.51
CA THR A 144 -11.22 -4.72 22.34
C THR A 144 -12.45 -3.89 21.90
N ALA A 145 -12.23 -2.64 21.50
CA ALA A 145 -13.29 -1.75 21.00
C ALA A 145 -13.84 -2.24 19.66
N THR A 146 -15.18 -2.22 19.54
CA THR A 146 -15.89 -2.56 18.31
C THR A 146 -15.92 -1.36 17.37
N LEU A 147 -15.41 -1.53 16.15
CA LEU A 147 -15.44 -0.48 15.12
C LEU A 147 -16.83 -0.30 14.54
N SER A 148 -17.69 -1.31 14.61
CA SER A 148 -19.07 -1.18 14.18
C SER A 148 -19.97 -0.67 15.32
N ASN A 149 -21.22 -0.34 15.01
CA ASN A 149 -22.26 0.01 15.98
C ASN A 149 -22.74 -1.26 16.71
N THR A 150 -21.86 -2.25 16.92
CA THR A 150 -22.13 -3.55 17.54
C THR A 150 -22.88 -3.38 18.84
N ASP A 151 -22.43 -2.45 19.69
CA ASP A 151 -23.12 -2.16 20.94
C ASP A 151 -24.55 -1.67 20.72
N ALA A 152 -24.76 -0.69 19.84
CA ALA A 152 -26.09 -0.18 19.55
C ALA A 152 -26.98 -1.22 18.83
N TYR A 153 -26.39 -2.04 17.96
CA TYR A 153 -27.07 -3.12 17.26
C TYR A 153 -27.51 -4.21 18.22
N LEU A 154 -26.61 -4.71 19.06
CA LEU A 154 -26.91 -5.70 20.08
C LEU A 154 -27.88 -5.13 21.12
N ASP A 155 -27.76 -3.86 21.49
CA ASP A 155 -28.71 -3.21 22.39
C ASP A 155 -30.11 -3.11 21.76
N THR A 156 -30.19 -2.74 20.49
CA THR A 156 -31.44 -2.77 19.72
C THR A 156 -32.00 -4.18 19.65
N PHE A 157 -31.17 -5.15 19.29
CA PHE A 157 -31.57 -6.55 19.17
C PHE A 157 -32.06 -7.12 20.50
N TYR A 158 -31.27 -7.02 21.57
CA TYR A 158 -31.58 -7.64 22.86
C TYR A 158 -32.61 -6.86 23.68
N LYS A 159 -32.70 -5.53 23.56
CA LYS A 159 -33.62 -4.73 24.39
C LYS A 159 -34.85 -4.22 23.64
N HIS A 160 -34.72 -3.85 22.37
CA HIS A 160 -35.76 -3.13 21.63
C HIS A 160 -36.53 -3.99 20.62
N THR A 161 -35.99 -5.15 20.22
CA THR A 161 -36.68 -6.09 19.34
C THR A 161 -37.78 -6.86 20.05
N ALA A 162 -38.90 -7.07 19.36
CA ALA A 162 -40.03 -7.86 19.84
C ALA A 162 -39.61 -9.30 20.22
N SER A 163 -40.25 -9.86 21.25
CA SER A 163 -39.94 -11.21 21.74
C SER A 163 -40.12 -12.29 20.67
N GLY A 164 -41.14 -12.18 19.82
CA GLY A 164 -41.37 -13.12 18.71
C GLY A 164 -40.18 -13.20 17.75
N THR A 165 -39.67 -12.05 17.31
CA THR A 165 -38.51 -11.96 16.42
C THR A 165 -37.24 -12.54 17.05
N LYS A 166 -37.05 -12.36 18.37
CA LYS A 166 -35.93 -12.98 19.10
C LYS A 166 -36.05 -14.50 19.11
N SER A 167 -37.24 -15.03 19.35
CA SER A 167 -37.51 -16.47 19.31
C SER A 167 -37.27 -17.06 17.92
N ASP A 168 -37.68 -16.36 16.86
CA ASP A 168 -37.44 -16.80 15.48
C ASP A 168 -35.95 -16.89 15.17
N VAL A 169 -35.17 -15.88 15.58
CA VAL A 169 -33.71 -15.88 15.46
C VAL A 169 -33.07 -16.98 16.29
N GLU A 170 -33.51 -17.20 17.52
CA GLU A 170 -32.98 -18.28 18.36
C GLU A 170 -33.25 -19.66 17.77
N ASN A 171 -34.46 -19.89 17.22
CA ASN A 171 -34.81 -21.14 16.54
C ASN A 171 -33.89 -21.35 15.33
N TRP A 172 -33.69 -20.32 14.50
CA TRP A 172 -32.80 -20.42 13.36
C TRP A 172 -31.35 -20.74 13.77
N LEU A 173 -30.83 -20.08 14.80
CA LEU A 173 -29.48 -20.33 15.32
C LEU A 173 -29.32 -21.76 15.84
N ARG A 174 -30.35 -22.28 16.52
CA ARG A 174 -30.37 -23.64 17.02
C ARG A 174 -30.38 -24.65 15.88
N ASP A 175 -31.22 -24.43 14.88
CA ASP A 175 -31.42 -25.34 13.75
C ASP A 175 -30.22 -25.37 12.79
N ASN A 176 -29.50 -24.25 12.64
CA ASN A 176 -28.44 -24.11 11.64
C ASN A 176 -27.02 -24.11 12.23
N GLN A 177 -26.84 -23.76 13.51
CA GLN A 177 -25.52 -23.52 14.09
C GLN A 177 -25.33 -24.12 15.50
N ASP A 178 -26.30 -24.91 16.02
CA ASP A 178 -26.29 -25.48 17.38
C ASP A 178 -25.97 -24.45 18.49
N LEU A 179 -26.38 -23.20 18.24
CA LEU A 179 -26.15 -22.03 19.09
C LEU A 179 -27.47 -21.53 19.67
N THR A 180 -27.41 -20.92 20.85
CA THR A 180 -28.54 -20.22 21.47
C THR A 180 -28.16 -18.78 21.77
N LEU A 181 -29.15 -17.91 21.92
CA LEU A 181 -28.91 -16.50 22.27
C LEU A 181 -28.15 -16.36 23.60
N ASP A 182 -28.42 -17.24 24.58
CA ASP A 182 -27.70 -17.28 25.86
C ASP A 182 -26.24 -17.72 25.72
N LYS A 183 -25.96 -18.70 24.85
CA LYS A 183 -24.57 -19.09 24.54
C LYS A 183 -23.84 -17.97 23.80
N LEU A 184 -24.51 -17.25 22.89
CA LEU A 184 -23.92 -16.14 22.16
C LEU A 184 -23.39 -15.04 23.10
N LEU A 185 -24.08 -14.74 24.20
CA LEU A 185 -23.65 -13.74 25.18
C LEU A 185 -22.27 -14.02 25.80
N GLN A 186 -21.76 -15.25 25.71
CA GLN A 186 -20.43 -15.64 26.21
C GLN A 186 -19.30 -15.32 25.22
N TYR A 187 -19.61 -15.06 23.95
CA TYR A 187 -18.65 -14.73 22.91
C TYR A 187 -18.40 -13.21 22.83
N ASP A 188 -17.40 -12.80 22.06
CA ASP A 188 -17.18 -11.38 21.80
C ASP A 188 -18.36 -10.78 21.01
N LYS A 189 -18.55 -9.47 21.18
CA LYS A 189 -19.72 -8.76 20.63
C LYS A 189 -19.77 -8.78 19.10
N GLU A 190 -18.63 -8.79 18.40
CA GLU A 190 -18.63 -8.84 16.94
C GLU A 190 -19.08 -10.23 16.45
N TYR A 191 -18.64 -11.30 17.12
CA TYR A 191 -19.15 -12.64 16.84
C TYR A 191 -20.66 -12.74 17.11
N GLN A 192 -21.14 -12.20 18.23
CA GLN A 192 -22.57 -12.13 18.55
C GLN A 192 -23.36 -11.46 17.42
N LYS A 193 -22.92 -10.27 17.02
CA LYS A 193 -23.55 -9.49 15.96
C LYS A 193 -23.55 -10.26 14.64
N SER A 194 -22.43 -10.85 14.24
CA SER A 194 -22.31 -11.62 12.99
C SER A 194 -23.30 -12.78 12.91
N GLN A 195 -23.46 -13.56 13.99
CA GLN A 195 -24.44 -14.66 13.99
C GLN A 195 -25.89 -14.15 13.96
N ILE A 196 -26.20 -13.07 14.70
CA ILE A 196 -27.53 -12.46 14.67
C ILE A 196 -27.84 -11.89 13.27
N GLU A 197 -26.89 -11.21 12.62
CA GLU A 197 -27.07 -10.67 11.26
C GLU A 197 -27.34 -11.77 10.23
N LYS A 198 -26.64 -12.92 10.31
CA LYS A 198 -26.89 -14.08 9.46
C LYS A 198 -28.32 -14.62 9.61
N ALA A 199 -28.77 -14.79 10.86
CA ALA A 199 -30.11 -15.27 11.15
C ALA A 199 -31.19 -14.29 10.66
N VAL A 200 -31.01 -13.00 10.94
CA VAL A 200 -31.94 -11.93 10.53
C VAL A 200 -32.05 -11.83 9.02
N ALA A 201 -30.92 -11.94 8.30
CA ALA A 201 -30.90 -11.96 6.84
C ALA A 201 -31.60 -13.19 6.27
N ALA A 202 -31.35 -14.38 6.84
CA ALA A 202 -31.97 -15.63 6.40
C ALA A 202 -33.49 -15.65 6.63
N LEU A 203 -33.96 -15.05 7.72
CA LEU A 203 -35.37 -14.94 8.07
C LEU A 203 -36.08 -13.75 7.40
N ASN A 204 -35.35 -12.95 6.61
CA ASN A 204 -35.85 -11.73 5.97
C ASN A 204 -36.50 -10.74 6.96
N ILE A 205 -35.96 -10.67 8.18
CA ILE A 205 -36.44 -9.78 9.24
C ILE A 205 -35.86 -8.38 8.99
N GLN A 206 -36.74 -7.38 8.91
CA GLN A 206 -36.33 -5.98 8.89
C GLN A 206 -36.08 -5.48 10.32
N LEU A 207 -34.85 -5.64 10.79
CA LEU A 207 -34.35 -4.85 11.91
C LEU A 207 -33.96 -3.46 11.40
N VAL A 208 -34.34 -2.40 12.13
CA VAL A 208 -33.82 -1.05 11.88
C VAL A 208 -32.31 -1.11 12.15
N GLN A 209 -31.55 -1.27 11.07
CA GLN A 209 -30.11 -1.28 11.10
C GLN A 209 -29.66 0.14 10.78
N ASP A 210 -29.18 0.87 11.79
CA ASP A 210 -28.17 1.90 11.51
C ASP A 210 -26.89 1.15 11.13
N ARG A 211 -26.85 0.68 9.87
CA ARG A 211 -25.66 0.06 9.29
C ARG A 211 -24.52 1.04 9.50
N THR A 212 -23.50 0.62 10.24
CA THR A 212 -22.35 1.47 10.48
C THR A 212 -21.70 1.77 9.17
N THR A 213 -21.75 3.03 8.77
CA THR A 213 -21.14 3.47 7.52
C THR A 213 -19.62 3.33 7.63
N VAL A 214 -18.94 3.20 6.48
CA VAL A 214 -17.48 3.23 6.44
C VAL A 214 -16.93 4.49 7.12
N THR A 215 -17.57 5.64 6.93
CA THR A 215 -17.22 6.91 7.58
C THR A 215 -17.30 6.82 9.10
N GLU A 216 -18.34 6.20 9.66
CA GLU A 216 -18.46 5.98 11.10
C GLU A 216 -17.40 5.03 11.64
N LYS A 217 -17.10 3.94 10.93
CA LYS A 217 -16.02 3.00 11.31
C LYS A 217 -14.66 3.72 11.32
N VAL A 218 -14.38 4.53 10.29
CA VAL A 218 -13.15 5.35 10.19
C VAL A 218 -13.08 6.37 11.34
N LYS A 219 -14.17 7.07 11.63
CA LYS A 219 -14.22 8.04 12.74
C LYS A 219 -13.90 7.36 14.07
N LYS A 220 -14.51 6.21 14.38
CA LYS A 220 -14.21 5.43 15.59
C LYS A 220 -12.76 4.96 15.61
N LEU A 221 -12.22 4.50 14.49
CA LEU A 221 -10.82 4.10 14.38
C LEU A 221 -9.87 5.25 14.72
N VAL A 222 -10.15 6.46 14.21
CA VAL A 222 -9.38 7.67 14.50
C VAL A 222 -9.52 8.09 15.97
N GLU A 223 -10.72 7.99 16.56
CA GLU A 223 -10.95 8.25 17.99
C GLU A 223 -10.15 7.29 18.88
N ILE A 224 -10.15 5.98 18.56
CA ILE A 224 -9.34 4.96 19.23
C ILE A 224 -7.86 5.31 19.11
N ALA A 225 -7.40 5.67 17.91
CA ALA A 225 -6.01 6.06 17.69
C ALA A 225 -5.62 7.29 18.53
N ARG A 226 -6.47 8.33 18.54
CA ARG A 226 -6.25 9.57 19.31
C ARG A 226 -6.19 9.31 20.82
N SER A 227 -7.05 8.42 21.33
CA SER A 227 -7.02 8.04 22.76
C SER A 227 -5.69 7.42 23.21
N ARG A 228 -4.89 6.93 22.24
CA ARG A 228 -3.55 6.37 22.46
C ARG A 228 -2.40 7.32 22.13
N GLY A 229 -2.70 8.58 21.82
CA GLY A 229 -1.70 9.57 21.46
C GLY A 229 -1.20 9.47 20.02
N TYR A 230 -1.92 8.77 19.13
CA TYR A 230 -1.70 8.90 17.70
C TYR A 230 -2.43 10.14 17.16
N GLU A 231 -1.80 10.86 16.25
CA GLU A 231 -2.34 12.06 15.60
C GLU A 231 -3.17 11.74 14.36
N GLY A 232 -3.14 10.49 13.89
CA GLY A 232 -3.93 10.02 12.77
C GLY A 232 -3.68 8.55 12.44
N VAL A 233 -4.38 8.09 11.42
CA VAL A 233 -4.37 6.70 10.96
C VAL A 233 -3.97 6.65 9.50
N LEU A 234 -3.03 5.78 9.15
CA LEU A 234 -2.63 5.53 7.77
C LEU A 234 -2.86 4.07 7.44
N VAL A 235 -3.51 3.84 6.31
CA VAL A 235 -3.86 2.52 5.80
C VAL A 235 -3.11 2.27 4.51
N PHE A 236 -2.36 1.19 4.44
CA PHE A 236 -1.65 0.76 3.24
C PHE A 236 -2.28 -0.54 2.74
N ILE A 237 -2.78 -0.52 1.51
CA ILE A 237 -3.43 -1.65 0.84
C ILE A 237 -2.57 -2.09 -0.34
N ASP A 238 -1.87 -3.20 -0.18
CA ASP A 238 -1.11 -3.83 -1.27
C ASP A 238 -1.95 -4.87 -2.00
N GLU A 239 -1.59 -5.17 -3.24
CA GLU A 239 -2.24 -6.17 -4.10
C GLU A 239 -3.75 -5.98 -4.31
N LEU A 240 -4.22 -4.74 -4.16
CA LEU A 240 -5.62 -4.32 -4.25
C LEU A 240 -6.33 -4.86 -5.50
N TYR A 241 -5.62 -4.92 -6.63
CA TYR A 241 -6.18 -5.34 -7.89
C TYR A 241 -6.56 -6.83 -7.92
N LEU A 242 -5.75 -7.72 -7.32
CA LEU A 242 -6.01 -9.17 -7.33
C LEU A 242 -7.36 -9.49 -6.71
N HIS A 243 -7.73 -8.77 -5.65
CA HIS A 243 -9.03 -8.91 -5.02
C HIS A 243 -10.19 -8.38 -5.88
N LEU A 244 -9.96 -7.32 -6.65
CA LEU A 244 -11.01 -6.67 -7.44
C LEU A 244 -11.39 -7.43 -8.72
N ILE A 245 -10.49 -8.21 -9.31
CA ILE A 245 -10.75 -8.89 -10.60
C ILE A 245 -11.40 -10.28 -10.50
N GLN A 246 -11.76 -10.71 -9.30
CA GLN A 246 -12.41 -12.00 -9.09
C GLN A 246 -13.75 -12.06 -9.85
N SER A 247 -14.56 -11.01 -9.74
CA SER A 247 -15.83 -10.85 -10.47
C SER A 247 -16.23 -9.39 -10.59
N ASP A 248 -17.22 -9.10 -11.44
CA ASP A 248 -17.76 -7.74 -11.59
C ASP A 248 -18.43 -7.24 -10.29
N ASP A 249 -19.00 -8.13 -9.47
CA ASP A 249 -19.56 -7.78 -8.16
C ASP A 249 -18.43 -7.38 -7.18
N HIS A 250 -17.33 -8.14 -7.14
CA HIS A 250 -16.15 -7.80 -6.34
C HIS A 250 -15.55 -6.46 -6.76
N PHE A 251 -15.44 -6.21 -8.06
CA PHE A 251 -14.98 -4.94 -8.60
C PHE A 251 -15.88 -3.77 -8.16
N ASN A 252 -17.19 -3.89 -8.36
CA ASN A 252 -18.14 -2.82 -8.04
C ASN A 252 -18.23 -2.55 -6.53
N ARG A 253 -18.29 -3.58 -5.69
CA ARG A 253 -18.31 -3.41 -4.23
C ARG A 253 -16.98 -2.89 -3.70
N GLY A 254 -15.86 -3.42 -4.18
CA GLY A 254 -14.53 -3.00 -3.75
C GLY A 254 -14.23 -1.55 -4.15
N THR A 255 -14.59 -1.13 -5.36
CA THR A 255 -14.44 0.29 -5.78
C THR A 255 -15.33 1.23 -4.97
N ALA A 256 -16.58 0.84 -4.69
CA ALA A 256 -17.48 1.61 -3.82
C ALA A 256 -16.90 1.77 -2.41
N PHE A 257 -16.40 0.67 -1.83
CA PHE A 257 -15.76 0.65 -0.52
C PHE A 257 -14.52 1.56 -0.46
N LEU A 258 -13.60 1.46 -1.43
CA LEU A 258 -12.42 2.32 -1.52
C LEU A 258 -12.81 3.80 -1.64
N GLY A 259 -13.84 4.09 -2.43
CA GLY A 259 -14.40 5.43 -2.54
C GLY A 259 -14.89 5.98 -1.19
N GLN A 260 -15.65 5.18 -0.43
CA GLN A 260 -16.13 5.55 0.90
C GLN A 260 -15.00 5.71 1.91
N LEU A 261 -13.97 4.86 1.86
CA LEU A 261 -12.77 4.96 2.71
C LEU A 261 -12.03 6.28 2.48
N ALA A 262 -11.78 6.65 1.23
CA ALA A 262 -11.11 7.91 0.92
C ALA A 262 -11.98 9.14 1.23
N GLU A 263 -13.29 9.04 1.02
CA GLU A 263 -14.24 10.10 1.38
C GLU A 263 -14.29 10.33 2.89
N ALA A 264 -14.17 9.28 3.70
CA ALA A 264 -14.10 9.41 5.16
C ALA A 264 -12.90 10.24 5.62
N GLY A 265 -11.77 10.18 4.91
CA GLY A 265 -10.61 11.06 5.14
C GLY A 265 -10.82 12.47 4.59
N LEU A 266 -11.24 12.60 3.32
CA LEU A 266 -11.33 13.88 2.61
C LEU A 266 -12.47 14.79 3.12
N ALA A 267 -13.67 14.24 3.27
CA ALA A 267 -14.87 14.98 3.66
C ALA A 267 -15.16 14.92 5.16
N GLY A 268 -14.65 13.90 5.86
CA GLY A 268 -14.88 13.71 7.30
C GLY A 268 -14.03 14.59 8.22
N ASP A 269 -13.11 15.40 7.66
CA ASP A 269 -12.11 16.18 8.40
C ASP A 269 -11.34 15.31 9.42
N GLN A 270 -11.11 14.05 9.05
CA GLN A 270 -10.39 13.09 9.87
C GLN A 270 -8.93 13.03 9.42
N PRO A 271 -7.95 12.96 10.35
CA PRO A 271 -6.57 12.64 10.03
C PRO A 271 -6.45 11.14 9.66
N PHE A 272 -7.00 10.79 8.49
CA PHE A 272 -7.10 9.45 7.96
C PHE A 272 -6.62 9.42 6.50
N TRP A 273 -5.64 8.56 6.21
CA TRP A 273 -5.06 8.42 4.88
C TRP A 273 -5.07 6.99 4.41
N VAL A 274 -5.34 6.78 3.13
CA VAL A 274 -5.35 5.45 2.50
C VAL A 274 -4.41 5.45 1.31
N PHE A 275 -3.58 4.43 1.20
CA PHE A 275 -2.63 4.22 0.10
C PHE A 275 -2.94 2.88 -0.55
N GLY A 276 -3.25 2.87 -1.85
CA GLY A 276 -3.48 1.64 -2.61
C GLY A 276 -2.44 1.46 -3.71
N ALA A 277 -1.77 0.31 -3.76
CA ALA A 277 -0.95 -0.06 -4.91
C ALA A 277 -1.85 -0.49 -6.08
N VAL A 278 -1.68 0.11 -7.26
CA VAL A 278 -2.42 -0.27 -8.47
C VAL A 278 -1.45 -0.43 -9.64
N GLN A 279 -1.59 -1.53 -10.40
CA GLN A 279 -0.77 -1.76 -11.58
C GLN A 279 -1.40 -1.15 -12.84
N GLU A 280 -0.59 -0.51 -13.68
CA GLU A 280 -1.07 0.15 -14.91
C GLU A 280 -1.37 -0.85 -16.03
N GLU A 281 -0.58 -1.92 -16.17
CA GLU A 281 -0.69 -2.88 -17.28
C GLU A 281 -1.82 -3.90 -17.14
N ILE A 282 -2.34 -4.17 -15.94
CA ILE A 282 -3.38 -5.21 -15.82
C ILE A 282 -4.69 -4.77 -16.50
N GLN A 283 -4.88 -3.48 -16.76
CA GLN A 283 -5.93 -2.99 -17.67
C GLN A 283 -5.81 -3.58 -19.08
N ALA A 284 -4.58 -3.72 -19.60
CA ALA A 284 -4.33 -4.35 -20.89
C ALA A 284 -4.58 -5.88 -20.83
N ILE A 285 -4.19 -6.52 -19.72
CA ILE A 285 -4.40 -7.97 -19.51
C ILE A 285 -5.89 -8.30 -19.38
N ALA A 286 -6.65 -7.49 -18.63
CA ALA A 286 -8.11 -7.61 -18.52
C ALA A 286 -8.81 -7.47 -19.87
N ARG A 287 -8.43 -6.48 -20.68
CA ARG A 287 -8.92 -6.30 -22.04
C ARG A 287 -8.63 -7.51 -22.93
N GLN A 288 -7.43 -8.11 -22.80
CA GLN A 288 -7.06 -9.33 -23.52
C GLN A 288 -7.88 -10.56 -23.07
N ALA A 289 -8.30 -10.61 -21.81
CA ALA A 289 -9.17 -11.66 -21.27
C ALA A 289 -10.65 -11.49 -21.65
N GLY A 290 -11.00 -10.56 -22.55
CA GLY A 290 -12.38 -10.29 -22.97
C GLY A 290 -13.23 -9.63 -21.88
N ARG A 291 -12.60 -9.15 -20.80
CA ARG A 291 -13.27 -8.43 -19.72
C ARG A 291 -13.17 -6.93 -19.99
N ASN A 292 -14.31 -6.24 -20.05
CA ASN A 292 -14.35 -4.80 -20.23
C ASN A 292 -14.04 -4.08 -18.89
N TYR A 293 -12.89 -4.37 -18.28
CA TYR A 293 -12.36 -3.52 -17.21
C TYR A 293 -11.65 -2.35 -17.86
N ASP A 294 -12.46 -1.41 -18.36
CA ASP A 294 -11.97 -0.15 -18.89
C ASP A 294 -11.34 0.69 -17.77
N THR A 295 -10.74 1.80 -18.17
CA THR A 295 -10.21 2.97 -17.43
C THR A 295 -10.95 3.46 -16.15
N GLU A 296 -11.93 2.71 -15.64
CA GLU A 296 -12.88 3.04 -14.58
C GLU A 296 -12.28 3.16 -13.18
N LEU A 297 -11.32 2.35 -12.70
CA LEU A 297 -10.91 2.46 -11.29
C LEU A 297 -10.33 3.86 -11.01
N MET A 298 -9.35 4.26 -11.82
CA MET A 298 -8.74 5.59 -11.76
C MET A 298 -9.71 6.68 -12.24
N GLY A 299 -10.49 6.43 -13.30
CA GLY A 299 -11.49 7.39 -13.76
C GLY A 299 -12.57 7.72 -12.71
N LYS A 300 -13.13 6.69 -12.06
CA LYS A 300 -14.17 6.79 -11.02
C LYS A 300 -13.62 7.41 -9.72
N LEU A 301 -12.41 7.02 -9.31
CA LEU A 301 -11.87 7.38 -7.99
C LEU A 301 -10.92 8.59 -8.00
N SER A 302 -10.14 8.81 -9.06
CA SER A 302 -9.24 9.97 -9.20
C SER A 302 -9.75 11.05 -10.15
N GLY A 303 -10.52 10.69 -11.19
CA GLY A 303 -10.94 11.62 -12.25
C GLY A 303 -12.12 12.52 -11.86
N GLN A 304 -13.27 11.92 -11.51
CA GLN A 304 -14.50 12.69 -11.26
C GLN A 304 -14.76 13.05 -9.79
N SER A 305 -14.25 12.25 -8.85
CA SER A 305 -14.58 12.40 -7.43
C SER A 305 -13.49 13.11 -6.61
N GLY A 306 -12.26 13.22 -7.12
CA GLY A 306 -11.13 13.84 -6.40
C GLY A 306 -10.75 13.13 -5.09
N ARG A 307 -11.30 11.93 -4.84
CA ARG A 307 -11.13 11.15 -3.60
C ARG A 307 -9.73 10.57 -3.48
N PHE A 308 -9.19 10.12 -4.61
CA PHE A 308 -7.82 9.62 -4.71
C PHE A 308 -6.94 10.53 -5.56
N GLN A 309 -5.74 10.80 -5.06
CA GLN A 309 -4.66 11.40 -5.83
C GLN A 309 -3.74 10.29 -6.37
N SER A 310 -3.50 10.28 -7.68
CA SER A 310 -2.57 9.33 -8.30
C SER A 310 -1.12 9.80 -8.13
N ILE A 311 -0.25 8.87 -7.75
CA ILE A 311 1.19 9.03 -7.60
C ILE A 311 1.83 7.95 -8.47
N ASN A 312 2.41 8.35 -9.58
CA ASN A 312 3.09 7.43 -10.46
C ASN A 312 4.50 7.14 -9.96
N ILE A 313 4.81 5.87 -9.75
CA ILE A 313 6.16 5.37 -9.51
C ILE A 313 6.71 4.89 -10.85
N PRO A 314 7.45 5.75 -11.56
CA PRO A 314 8.00 5.41 -12.85
C PRO A 314 8.96 4.22 -12.75
N VAL A 315 9.08 3.45 -13.82
CA VAL A 315 10.09 2.37 -13.96
C VAL A 315 11.52 2.93 -14.10
N THR A 316 11.69 4.24 -13.94
CA THR A 316 13.00 4.87 -13.80
C THR A 316 13.56 4.39 -12.46
N GLN A 317 14.55 3.52 -12.35
CA GLN A 317 15.48 2.98 -13.31
C GLN A 317 15.94 1.66 -12.70
N PHE A 318 15.54 0.52 -13.26
CA PHE A 318 16.06 -0.79 -12.83
C PHE A 318 17.60 -0.75 -12.69
N HIS A 319 18.29 0.02 -13.54
CA HIS A 319 19.74 0.23 -13.49
C HIS A 319 20.25 1.05 -12.29
N ARG A 320 19.57 2.11 -11.84
CA ARG A 320 19.98 2.83 -10.61
C ARG A 320 19.78 1.99 -9.36
N ILE A 321 18.66 1.27 -9.30
CA ILE A 321 18.43 0.31 -8.21
C ILE A 321 19.48 -0.81 -8.28
N TYR A 322 19.88 -1.25 -9.47
CA TYR A 322 20.97 -2.21 -9.69
C TYR A 322 22.34 -1.69 -9.20
N ASN A 323 22.74 -0.49 -9.59
CA ASN A 323 24.04 0.12 -9.21
C ASN A 323 24.10 0.58 -7.75
N HIS A 324 22.95 0.80 -7.11
CA HIS A 324 22.91 1.11 -5.69
C HIS A 324 22.75 -0.15 -4.81
N ARG A 325 22.14 -1.24 -5.31
CA ARG A 325 21.83 -2.44 -4.50
C ARG A 325 22.59 -3.72 -4.86
N LEU A 326 22.77 -4.03 -6.14
CA LEU A 326 23.31 -5.31 -6.63
C LEU A 326 24.81 -5.22 -6.93
N PHE A 327 25.22 -4.10 -7.51
CA PHE A 327 26.61 -3.79 -7.82
C PHE A 327 27.07 -2.66 -6.92
N ARG A 328 27.88 -2.92 -5.90
CA ARG A 328 28.68 -1.84 -5.34
C ARG A 328 29.84 -1.60 -6.30
N GLU A 329 29.81 -0.47 -7.00
CA GLU A 329 30.92 -0.05 -7.84
C GLU A 329 32.19 0.05 -6.98
N ASN A 330 33.18 -0.79 -7.28
CA ASN A 330 34.50 -0.55 -6.77
C ASN A 330 35.03 0.69 -7.49
N SER A 331 35.19 1.80 -6.78
CA SER A 331 35.64 3.09 -7.35
C SER A 331 36.98 2.98 -8.12
N LYS A 332 37.77 1.92 -7.88
CA LYS A 332 38.98 1.60 -8.67
C LYS A 332 38.69 1.02 -10.07
N CYS A 333 37.47 0.60 -10.36
CA CYS A 333 37.08 -0.10 -11.58
C CYS A 333 36.29 0.78 -12.56
N VAL A 334 35.59 1.82 -12.11
CA VAL A 334 34.85 2.78 -12.97
C VAL A 334 35.78 3.42 -14.00
N HIS A 335 36.95 3.89 -13.56
CA HIS A 335 37.97 4.42 -14.48
C HIS A 335 38.46 3.39 -15.48
N LYS A 336 38.62 2.12 -15.07
CA LYS A 336 39.05 1.04 -15.99
C LYS A 336 37.99 0.70 -17.03
N LEU A 337 36.71 0.76 -16.68
CA LEU A 337 35.58 0.57 -17.61
C LEU A 337 35.49 1.72 -18.60
N ALA A 338 35.58 2.96 -18.13
CA ALA A 338 35.61 4.14 -18.98
C ALA A 338 36.84 4.13 -19.91
N ASP A 339 38.00 3.69 -19.43
CA ASP A 339 39.22 3.57 -20.24
C ASP A 339 39.14 2.43 -21.24
N LEU A 340 38.61 1.27 -20.87
CA LEU A 340 38.36 0.15 -21.78
C LEU A 340 37.36 0.54 -22.88
N PHE A 341 36.30 1.26 -22.52
CA PHE A 341 35.36 1.80 -23.49
C PHE A 341 36.05 2.73 -24.49
N ARG A 342 36.82 3.71 -24.00
CA ARG A 342 37.55 4.67 -24.84
C ARG A 342 38.58 4.00 -25.76
N ASN A 343 39.28 2.99 -25.27
CA ASN A 343 40.41 2.40 -25.97
C ASN A 343 40.04 1.26 -26.91
N GLU A 344 39.02 0.45 -26.56
CA GLU A 344 38.73 -0.80 -27.26
C GLU A 344 37.36 -0.81 -27.95
N ILE A 345 36.38 -0.05 -27.45
CA ILE A 345 34.99 -0.13 -27.95
C ILE A 345 34.67 1.08 -28.84
N GLN A 346 34.95 2.29 -28.35
CA GLN A 346 34.68 3.56 -29.04
C GLN A 346 35.32 3.65 -30.43
N PRO A 347 36.57 3.20 -30.67
CA PRO A 347 37.21 3.30 -32.00
C PRO A 347 36.60 2.39 -33.07
N HIS A 348 35.87 1.34 -32.67
CA HIS A 348 35.33 0.33 -33.57
C HIS A 348 33.82 0.48 -33.82
N TYR A 349 33.19 1.47 -33.18
CA TYR A 349 31.77 1.74 -33.34
C TYR A 349 31.49 2.60 -34.58
N ARG A 350 30.54 2.16 -35.42
CA ARG A 350 30.08 2.94 -36.60
C ARG A 350 28.74 3.62 -36.29
N GLY A 351 28.82 4.86 -35.79
CA GLY A 351 27.68 5.71 -35.41
C GLY A 351 28.07 6.68 -34.28
N THR A 352 27.22 7.64 -33.91
CA THR A 352 27.42 8.39 -32.66
C THR A 352 26.76 7.62 -31.52
N PHE A 353 27.54 7.28 -30.49
CA PHE A 353 27.07 6.50 -29.34
C PHE A 353 25.88 7.21 -28.63
N ALA A 354 25.91 8.55 -28.64
CA ALA A 354 24.80 9.42 -28.29
C ALA A 354 23.44 9.10 -28.97
N GLU A 355 23.39 8.71 -30.25
CA GLU A 355 22.13 8.38 -30.93
C GLU A 355 21.53 7.05 -30.45
N PHE A 356 22.38 6.06 -30.17
CA PHE A 356 21.95 4.79 -29.57
C PHE A 356 21.41 5.00 -28.16
N PHE A 357 22.10 5.81 -27.35
CA PHE A 357 21.65 6.18 -26.00
C PHE A 357 20.30 6.88 -26.00
N ARG A 358 20.09 7.89 -26.88
CA ARG A 358 18.78 8.55 -27.02
C ARG A 358 17.66 7.56 -27.33
N ARG A 359 17.94 6.56 -28.17
CA ARG A 359 16.96 5.55 -28.59
C ARG A 359 16.59 4.56 -27.48
N TYR A 360 17.52 4.19 -26.61
CA TYR A 360 17.31 3.18 -25.57
C TYR A 360 16.93 3.77 -24.19
N PHE A 361 17.43 4.96 -23.85
CA PHE A 361 17.29 5.56 -22.52
C PHE A 361 16.36 6.79 -22.46
N ARG A 362 15.84 7.26 -23.60
CA ARG A 362 14.99 8.45 -23.79
C ARG A 362 15.63 9.78 -23.31
N ASP A 363 15.24 10.88 -23.96
CA ASP A 363 15.88 12.22 -23.97
C ASP A 363 15.92 13.01 -22.63
N ARG A 364 15.98 12.38 -21.44
CA ARG A 364 15.86 13.13 -20.17
C ARG A 364 17.18 13.46 -19.46
N GLU A 365 18.30 12.83 -19.79
CA GLU A 365 19.61 13.21 -19.24
C GLU A 365 20.59 13.60 -20.37
N PRO A 366 21.20 14.80 -20.33
CA PRO A 366 22.21 15.18 -21.30
C PRO A 366 23.47 14.34 -21.10
N VAL A 367 23.80 13.48 -22.07
CA VAL A 367 25.05 12.72 -22.07
C VAL A 367 26.22 13.68 -22.30
N THR A 368 26.92 14.06 -21.23
CA THR A 368 28.09 14.97 -21.28
C THR A 368 29.42 14.23 -21.47
N ASP A 369 29.50 12.97 -21.03
CA ASP A 369 30.65 12.07 -21.23
C ASP A 369 30.18 10.62 -21.48
N GLU A 370 30.36 10.14 -22.72
CA GLU A 370 29.94 8.81 -23.14
C GLU A 370 30.65 7.68 -22.38
N ALA A 371 31.90 7.88 -21.95
CA ALA A 371 32.68 6.86 -21.27
C ALA A 371 32.25 6.65 -19.82
N THR A 372 31.96 7.75 -19.12
CA THR A 372 31.39 7.70 -17.78
C THR A 372 29.99 7.09 -17.81
N HIS A 373 29.16 7.49 -18.77
CA HIS A 373 27.81 6.95 -18.90
C HIS A 373 27.79 5.45 -19.30
N PHE A 374 28.75 5.00 -20.11
CA PHE A 374 28.93 3.56 -20.40
C PHE A 374 29.26 2.77 -19.13
N ALA A 375 30.13 3.30 -18.26
CA ALA A 375 30.46 2.68 -16.98
C ALA A 375 29.22 2.59 -16.07
N ASP A 376 28.40 3.64 -16.04
CA ASP A 376 27.15 3.69 -15.25
C ASP A 376 26.09 2.67 -15.71
N VAL A 377 26.11 2.19 -16.95
CA VAL A 377 25.10 1.23 -17.45
C VAL A 377 25.64 -0.19 -17.64
N TYR A 378 26.92 -0.43 -17.36
CA TYR A 378 27.54 -1.77 -17.40
C TYR A 378 27.20 -2.55 -16.12
N PRO A 379 26.88 -3.86 -16.17
CA PRO A 379 26.91 -4.79 -17.30
C PRO A 379 25.57 -4.92 -18.04
N MET A 380 24.61 -4.04 -17.81
CA MET A 380 23.29 -4.11 -18.47
C MET A 380 23.32 -3.66 -19.93
N HIS A 381 24.47 -3.20 -20.41
CA HIS A 381 24.69 -2.91 -21.81
C HIS A 381 24.58 -4.19 -22.65
N PRO A 382 23.88 -4.19 -23.80
CA PRO A 382 23.81 -5.35 -24.71
C PRO A 382 25.17 -5.83 -25.27
N PHE A 383 26.28 -5.15 -24.96
CA PHE A 383 27.65 -5.56 -25.31
C PHE A 383 28.37 -6.29 -24.18
N ALA A 384 27.82 -6.32 -22.95
CA ALA A 384 28.38 -7.13 -21.86
C ALA A 384 28.11 -8.64 -22.04
N LEU A 385 27.26 -9.01 -23.00
CA LEU A 385 26.93 -10.39 -23.37
C LEU A 385 27.77 -10.92 -24.56
N TYR A 386 28.73 -10.13 -25.07
CA TYR A 386 29.62 -10.52 -26.17
C TYR A 386 31.09 -10.59 -25.74
#